data_AF-A0A0G2A9L3-F1
#
_entry.id   AF-A0A0G2A9L3-F1
#
_cell.length_a   1.000
_cell.length_b   1.000
_cell.length_c   1.000
_cell.angle_alpha   90.00
_cell.angle_beta   90.00
_cell.angle_gamma   90.00
#
_symmetry.space_group_name_H-M   'P 1'
#
loop_
_entity.id
_entity.type
_entity.pdbx_description
1 polymer ?
#
loop_
_entity_poly.entity_id
_entity_poly.type
_entity_poly.pdbx_seq_one_letter_code
_entity_poly.pdbx_strand_id
1 'polypeptide(L)' 'MTFIIALIGFSGFIIFYVLFASAIIYHLRAYVLPGWTAGRISIMIFIAVSLVLVAMALFYFIKIPWEAYAECPPFICVID' A
#
# COMPACT_ATOMS: atom_id res chain seq x y z
N MET A 1 -19.63 -10.92 -3.35
CA MET A 1 -18.46 -11.83 -3.30
C MET A 1 -17.18 -11.16 -3.77
N THR A 2 -17.23 -10.41 -4.88
CA THR A 2 -16.12 -9.62 -5.44
C THR A 2 -15.49 -8.63 -4.44
N PHE A 3 -16.30 -7.88 -3.69
CA PHE A 3 -15.79 -6.98 -2.64
C PHE A 3 -14.94 -7.69 -1.58
N ILE A 4 -15.39 -8.85 -1.08
CA ILE A 4 -14.68 -9.62 -0.04
C ILE A 4 -13.32 -10.11 -0.58
N ILE A 5 -13.28 -10.61 -1.81
CA ILE A 5 -12.04 -11.06 -2.45
C ILE A 5 -11.07 -9.88 -2.62
N ALA A 6 -11.55 -8.74 -3.11
CA ALA A 6 -10.74 -7.53 -3.26
C ALA A 6 -10.23 -7.01 -1.91
N LEU A 7 -11.06 -7.05 -0.86
CA LEU A 7 -10.68 -6.65 0.49
C LEU A 7 -9.58 -7.55 1.07
N ILE A 8 -9.67 -8.87 0.88
CA ILE A 8 -8.65 -9.81 1.33
C ILE A 8 -7.33 -9.55 0.59
N GLY A 9 -7.39 -9.40 -0.74
CA GLY A 9 -6.21 -9.11 -1.57
C GLY A 9 -5.54 -7.79 -1.18
N PHE A 10 -6.34 -6.74 -1.00
CA PHE A 10 -5.86 -5.42 -0.56
C PHE A 10 -5.24 -5.48 0.84
N SER A 11 -5.89 -6.16 1.79
CA SER A 11 -5.36 -6.32 3.15
C SER A 11 -4.04 -7.08 3.16
N GLY A 12 -3.94 -8.16 2.37
CA GLY A 12 -2.70 -8.92 2.21
C GLY A 12 -1.56 -8.08 1.63
N PHE A 13 -1.87 -7.25 0.62
CA PHE A 13 -0.91 -6.31 0.04
C PHE A 13 -0.42 -5.28 1.07
N ILE A 14 -1.31 -4.70 1.87
CA ILE A 14 -0.94 -3.74 2.92
C ILE A 14 -0.04 -4.39 3.97
N ILE A 15 -0.38 -5.60 4.43
CA ILE A 15 0.45 -6.34 5.40
C ILE A 15 1.85 -6.59 4.82
N PHE A 16 1.93 -7.10 3.59
CA PHE A 16 3.21 -7.33 2.92
C PHE A 16 4.02 -6.04 2.79
N TYR A 17 3.37 -4.93 2.42
CA TYR A 17 4.01 -3.63 2.30
C TYR A 17 4.57 -3.13 3.64
N VAL A 18 3.84 -3.31 4.75
CA VAL A 18 4.32 -2.95 6.09
C VAL A 18 5.55 -3.76 6.48
N LEU A 19 5.54 -5.08 6.22
CA LEU A 19 6.71 -5.94 6.44
C LEU A 19 7.91 -5.48 5.61
N PHE A 20 7.71 -5.21 4.32
CA PHE A 20 8.75 -4.69 3.43
C PHE A 20 9.30 -3.33 3.90
N ALA A 21 8.43 -2.39 4.26
CA ALA A 21 8.80 -1.08 4.78
C ALA A 21 9.61 -1.19 6.08
N SER A 22 9.22 -2.08 6.99
CA SER A 22 9.98 -2.35 8.22
C SER A 22 11.37 -2.94 7.95
N ALA A 23 11.51 -3.83 6.96
CA ALA A 23 12.79 -4.40 6.56
C ALA A 23 13.73 -3.33 5.98
N ILE A 24 13.19 -2.38 5.20
CA ILE A 24 13.92 -1.22 4.69
C ILE A 24 14.40 -0.34 5.85
N ILE A 25 13.52 -0.02 6.81
CA ILE A 25 13.89 0.81 7.97
C ILE A 25 14.99 0.11 8.80
N TYR A 26 14.89 -1.21 8.98
CA TYR A 26 15.91 -1.99 9.66
C TYR A 26 17.26 -1.92 8.94
N HIS A 27 17.28 -2.13 7.62
CA HIS A 27 18.50 -2.02 6.81
C HIS A 27 19.08 -0.60 6.88
N LEU A 28 18.26 0.43 6.69
CA LEU A 28 18.69 1.82 6.82
C LEU A 28 19.33 2.10 8.19
N ARG A 29 18.77 1.58 9.28
CA ARG A 29 19.37 1.75 10.61
C ARG A 29 20.68 0.99 10.78
N ALA A 30 20.81 -0.20 10.17
CA ALA A 30 22.00 -1.03 10.29
C ALA A 30 23.20 -0.46 9.51
N TYR A 31 22.96 0.19 8.36
CA TYR A 31 24.01 0.66 7.46
C TYR A 31 24.28 2.18 7.53
N VAL A 32 23.58 2.92 8.41
CA VAL A 32 23.85 4.35 8.60
C VAL A 32 25.09 4.54 9.47
N LEU A 33 26.05 5.33 8.98
CA LEU A 33 27.25 5.72 9.71
C LEU A 33 26.88 6.49 11.00
N PRO A 34 27.54 6.19 12.14
CA PRO A 34 27.27 6.87 13.39
C PRO A 34 27.54 8.38 13.27
N GLY A 35 26.57 9.20 13.65
CA GLY A 35 26.66 10.67 13.59
C GLY A 35 26.02 11.32 12.36
N TRP A 36 25.51 10.54 11.40
CA TRP A 36 24.92 11.10 10.19
C TRP A 36 23.43 11.44 10.36
N THR A 37 23.11 12.73 10.42
CA THR A 37 21.74 13.25 10.48
C THR A 37 20.89 12.84 9.27
N ALA A 38 21.51 12.57 8.13
CA ALA A 38 20.86 12.11 6.90
C ALA A 38 20.05 10.82 7.13
N GLY A 39 20.54 9.87 7.94
CA GLY A 39 19.82 8.62 8.21
C GLY A 39 18.47 8.86 8.90
N ARG A 40 18.40 9.82 9.83
CA ARG A 40 17.17 10.14 10.57
C ARG A 40 16.14 10.83 9.67
N ILE A 41 16.60 11.77 8.83
CA ILE A 41 15.76 12.51 7.88
C ILE A 41 15.21 11.56 6.81
N SER A 42 16.04 10.70 6.23
CA SER A 42 15.61 9.73 5.21
C SER A 42 14.54 8.77 5.74
N ILE A 43 14.66 8.29 6.98
CA ILE A 43 13.64 7.44 7.61
C ILE A 43 12.33 8.22 7.80
N MET A 44 12.39 9.47 8.27
CA MET A 44 11.18 10.30 8.44
C MET A 44 10.48 10.56 7.10
N ILE A 45 11.23 10.92 6.06
CA ILE A 45 10.69 11.12 4.70
C ILE A 45 10.07 9.83 4.18
N PHE A 46 10.77 8.69 4.32
CA PHE A 46 10.27 7.39 3.89
C PHE A 46 8.94 7.03 4.56
N ILE A 47 8.84 7.21 5.88
CA ILE A 47 7.60 6.95 6.63
C ILE A 47 6.49 7.90 6.18
N ALA A 48 6.78 9.20 6.02
CA ALA A 48 5.79 10.18 5.58
C ALA A 48 5.24 9.86 4.19
N VAL A 49 6.12 9.56 3.22
CA VAL A 49 5.72 9.17 1.86
C VAL A 49 4.93 7.86 1.88
N SER A 50 5.36 6.88 2.66
CA SER A 50 4.65 5.60 2.80
C SER A 50 3.23 5.79 3.35
N LEU A 51 3.05 6.66 4.34
CA LEU A 51 1.73 6.99 4.90
C LEU A 51 0.83 7.66 3.86
N VAL A 52 1.37 8.59 3.07
CA VAL A 52 0.62 9.24 1.98
C VAL A 52 0.18 8.21 0.94
N LEU A 53 1.06 7.30 0.53
CA LEU A 53 0.74 6.25 -0.43
C LEU A 53 -0.33 5.29 0.09
N VAL A 54 -0.24 4.87 1.36
CA VAL A 54 -1.25 4.02 2.00
C VAL A 54 -2.60 4.74 2.08
N ALA A 55 -2.62 6.02 2.46
CA ALA A 55 -3.83 6.82 2.51
C ALA A 55 -4.47 6.98 1.11
N MET A 56 -3.65 7.23 0.08
CA MET A 56 -4.11 7.29 -1.31
C MET A 56 -4.68 5.93 -1.75
N ALA A 57 -4.00 4.82 -1.44
CA ALA A 57 -4.46 3.49 -1.79
C ALA A 57 -5.82 3.17 -1.14
N LEU A 58 -6.00 3.52 0.14
CA LEU A 58 -7.28 3.40 0.85
C LEU A 58 -8.37 4.28 0.22
N PHE A 59 -8.04 5.53 -0.10
CA PHE A 59 -8.98 6.45 -0.74
C PHE A 59 -9.48 5.90 -2.08
N TYR A 60 -8.58 5.41 -2.93
CA TYR A 60 -8.96 4.79 -4.21
C TYR A 60 -9.75 3.50 -4.01
N PHE A 61 -9.36 2.65 -3.04
CA PHE A 61 -10.09 1.42 -2.75
C PHE A 61 -11.55 1.69 -2.37
N ILE A 62 -11.82 2.72 -1.56
CA ILE A 62 -13.19 3.10 -1.15
C ILE A 62 -13.97 3.73 -2.31
N LYS A 63 -13.29 4.43 -3.22
CA LYS A 63 -13.92 5.09 -4.37
C LYS A 63 -14.36 4.13 -5.49
N ILE A 64 -13.87 2.89 -5.50
CA ILE A 64 -14.28 1.90 -6.49
C ILE A 64 -15.76 1.51 -6.25
N PRO A 65 -16.63 1.59 -7.27
CA PRO A 65 -18.03 1.19 -7.15
C PRO A 65 -18.14 -0.34 -7.18
N TRP A 66 -17.84 -0.98 -6.05
CA TRP A 66 -17.80 -2.46 -5.92
C TRP A 66 -19.09 -3.18 -6.31
N GLU A 67 -20.23 -2.50 -6.19
CA GLU A 67 -21.56 -3.00 -6.58
C GLU A 67 -21.69 -3.18 -8.10
N ALA A 68 -21.09 -2.29 -8.90
CA ALA A 68 -21.11 -2.40 -10.36
C ALA A 68 -20.38 -3.67 -10.86
N TYR A 69 -19.42 -4.17 -10.08
CA TYR A 69 -18.68 -5.40 -10.37
C TYR A 69 -19.35 -6.66 -9.79
N ALA A 70 -20.46 -6.53 -9.05
CA ALA A 70 -21.21 -7.67 -8.54
C ALA A 70 -22.16 -8.27 -9.59
N GLU A 71 -22.62 -7.45 -10.54
CA GLU A 71 -23.61 -7.84 -11.56
C GLU A 71 -22.97 -8.29 -12.89
N CYS A 72 -21.71 -7.92 -13.14
CA CYS A 72 -21.03 -8.22 -14.41
C CYS A 72 -19.59 -8.73 -14.17
N PRO A 73 -19.26 -9.98 -14.54
CA PRO A 73 -17.89 -10.47 -14.47
C PRO A 73 -17.00 -9.70 -15.47
N PRO A 74 -15.72 -9.44 -15.14
CA PRO A 74 -14.84 -8.49 -15.85
C PRO A 74 -14.51 -8.86 -17.31
N PHE A 75 -14.90 -10.04 -17.79
CA PHE A 75 -14.76 -10.45 -19.19
C PHE A 75 -15.84 -9.85 -20.10
N ILE A 76 -17.03 -9.51 -19.58
CA ILE A 76 -18.21 -9.18 -20.41
C ILE A 76 -18.42 -7.66 -20.55
N CYS A 77 -18.03 -6.86 -19.55
CA CYS A 77 -18.32 -5.42 -19.50
C CYS A 77 -17.30 -4.49 -20.23
N VAL A 78 -16.38 -5.04 -21.04
CA VAL A 78 -15.41 -4.24 -21.84
C VAL A 78 -15.81 -4.17 -23.32
N ILE A 79 -16.87 -4.87 -23.72
CA ILE A 79 -17.37 -4.88 -25.10
C ILE A 79 -18.65 -4.04 -25.16
N ASP A 80 -18.57 -2.73 -24.88
CA ASP A 80 -19.54 -1.72 -25.31
C ASP A 80 -18.89 -0.32 -25.24
#